data_AF-A0A0H2R6E4-F1
#
_entry.id   AF-A0A0H2R6E4-F1
#
_cell.length_a   1.000
_cell.length_b   1.000
_cell.length_c   1.000
_cell.angle_alpha   90.00
_cell.angle_beta   90.00
_cell.angle_gamma   90.00
#
_symmetry.space_group_name_H-M   'P 1'
#
loop_
_entity.id
_entity.type
_entity.pdbx_description
1 polymer ?
#
loop_
_entity_poly.entity_id
_entity_poly.type
_entity_poly.pdbx_seq_one_letter_code
_entity_poly.pdbx_strand_id
1 'polypeptide(L)'
;MNPPAEIPDSYDKTRLQLLEKWISILPSKTVDNTPQQFFTRPFSLSDIQAAVKHIKSRNLHTSKGIDGVSYQEILEIPLEMLQNIFNSCLDSLDIPNSCNYRLVGLESCFLKFMTLLVDRRLREWADANKVIPPSQNGFRPKYRTNNNSFILKCAIDKAKAIGKPLYIVFVDISNAFPSTNQAALWWGLYKKGVAGPIFD
;
A
#
# COMPACT_ATOMS: atom_id res chain seq x y z
N MET A 1 -15.79 1.78 -2.36
CA MET A 1 -15.53 2.45 -1.06
C MET A 1 -16.74 3.26 -0.67
N ASN A 2 -16.98 3.45 0.63
CA ASN A 2 -18.14 4.16 1.15
C ASN A 2 -17.72 5.59 1.52
N PRO A 3 -17.75 6.56 0.59
CA PRO A 3 -17.55 7.95 0.97
C PRO A 3 -18.59 8.31 2.05
N PRO A 4 -18.23 9.18 3.02
CA PRO A 4 -19.20 9.65 3.99
C PRO A 4 -20.37 10.30 3.24
N ALA A 5 -21.60 9.97 3.64
CA ALA A 5 -22.81 10.48 2.99
C ALA A 5 -22.89 12.02 3.05
N GLU A 6 -22.31 12.60 4.10
CA GLU A 6 -22.16 14.03 4.28
C GLU A 6 -20.72 14.37 4.68
N ILE A 7 -20.17 15.43 4.07
CA ILE A 7 -18.85 15.95 4.44
C ILE A 7 -19.01 16.73 5.76
N PRO A 8 -18.29 16.37 6.83
CA PRO A 8 -18.38 17.10 8.10
C PRO A 8 -18.03 18.59 7.91
N ASP A 9 -18.70 19.48 8.64
CA ASP A 9 -18.41 20.92 8.53
C ASP A 9 -17.00 21.29 9.00
N SER A 10 -16.37 20.45 9.81
CA SER A 10 -14.96 20.56 10.20
C SER A 10 -13.98 20.22 9.08
N TYR A 11 -14.46 19.68 7.95
CA TYR A 11 -13.63 19.31 6.81
C TYR A 11 -13.40 20.51 5.89
N ASP A 12 -12.16 20.68 5.43
CA ASP A 12 -11.79 21.77 4.52
C ASP A 12 -12.34 21.49 3.11
N LYS A 13 -13.54 22.04 2.84
CA LYS A 13 -14.25 21.94 1.57
C LYS A 13 -13.44 22.54 0.41
N THR A 14 -12.64 23.58 0.67
CA THR A 14 -11.77 24.22 -0.34
C THR A 14 -10.65 23.27 -0.77
N ARG A 15 -10.01 22.62 0.20
CA ARG A 15 -8.96 21.62 -0.08
C ARG A 15 -9.49 20.44 -0.89
N LEU A 16 -10.71 19.98 -0.60
CA LEU A 16 -11.34 18.89 -1.35
C LEU A 16 -11.53 19.28 -2.83
N GLN A 17 -12.10 20.45 -3.10
CA GLN A 17 -12.31 20.95 -4.47
C GLN A 17 -10.98 21.14 -5.22
N LEU A 18 -9.92 21.55 -4.53
CA LEU A 18 -8.58 21.67 -5.12
C LEU A 18 -8.00 20.29 -5.48
N LEU A 19 -8.17 19.28 -4.64
CA LEU A 19 -7.70 17.92 -4.90
C LEU A 19 -8.36 17.31 -6.14
N GLU A 20 -9.68 17.51 -6.29
CA GLU A 20 -10.42 17.05 -7.48
C GLU A 20 -9.88 17.71 -8.76
N LYS A 21 -9.66 19.02 -8.73
CA LYS A 21 -9.04 19.75 -9.85
C LYS A 21 -7.63 19.27 -10.15
N TRP A 22 -6.80 19.07 -9.13
CA TRP A 22 -5.42 18.61 -9.32
C TRP A 22 -5.34 17.23 -9.95
N ILE A 23 -6.25 16.33 -9.60
CA ILE A 23 -6.30 14.99 -10.19
C ILE A 23 -6.82 15.00 -11.62
N SER A 24 -7.78 15.87 -11.93
CA SER A 24 -8.19 16.04 -13.34
C SER A 24 -7.07 16.54 -14.26
N ILE A 25 -5.98 17.07 -13.70
CA ILE A 25 -4.80 17.54 -14.45
C ILE A 25 -3.72 16.45 -14.53
N LEU A 26 -3.82 15.37 -13.77
CA LEU A 26 -2.86 14.27 -13.88
C LEU A 26 -2.95 13.66 -15.29
N PRO A 27 -1.80 13.41 -15.95
CA PRO A 27 -1.81 12.74 -17.24
C PRO A 27 -2.31 11.31 -17.07
N SER A 28 -2.95 10.76 -18.11
CA SER A 28 -3.44 9.37 -18.11
C SER A 28 -2.32 8.33 -18.08
N LYS A 29 -1.10 8.72 -18.43
CA LYS A 29 0.12 7.94 -18.25
C LYS A 29 1.18 8.82 -17.61
N THR A 30 1.67 8.39 -16.46
CA THR A 30 2.68 9.13 -15.70
C THR A 30 4.08 8.57 -15.99
N VAL A 31 5.11 9.40 -15.77
CA VAL A 31 6.50 9.02 -16.05
C VAL A 31 7.23 8.78 -14.74
N ASP A 32 7.77 7.57 -14.57
CA ASP A 32 8.66 7.24 -13.47
C ASP A 32 10.00 7.95 -13.64
N ASN A 33 10.22 9.00 -12.85
CA ASN A 33 11.47 9.75 -12.85
C ASN A 33 12.47 9.25 -11.80
N THR A 34 12.18 8.13 -11.11
CA THR A 34 13.09 7.58 -10.11
C THR A 34 14.32 6.96 -10.81
N PRO A 35 15.54 7.17 -10.30
CA PRO A 35 16.75 6.62 -10.93
C PRO A 35 16.73 5.09 -11.06
N GLN A 36 16.09 4.40 -10.12
CA GLN A 36 15.97 2.94 -10.08
C GLN A 36 14.75 2.42 -10.84
N GLN A 37 13.91 3.30 -11.40
CA GLN A 37 12.70 2.96 -12.15
C GLN A 37 11.79 2.00 -11.37
N PHE A 38 11.52 2.31 -10.10
CA PHE A 38 10.79 1.41 -9.18
C PHE A 38 9.43 0.97 -9.73
N PHE A 39 8.77 1.85 -10.47
CA PHE A 39 7.38 1.75 -10.90
C PHE A 39 7.21 1.41 -12.38
N THR A 40 8.28 1.50 -13.17
CA THR A 40 8.27 1.16 -14.61
C THR A 40 9.09 -0.07 -14.95
N ARG A 41 10.15 -0.39 -14.20
CA ARG A 41 10.97 -1.56 -14.54
C ARG A 41 10.14 -2.86 -14.40
N PRO A 42 10.25 -3.81 -15.33
CA PRO A 42 9.52 -5.07 -15.27
C PRO A 42 9.87 -5.88 -14.02
N PHE A 43 8.97 -6.77 -13.61
CA PHE A 43 9.28 -7.76 -12.59
C PHE A 43 10.32 -8.73 -13.11
N SER A 44 11.38 -8.92 -12.32
CA SER A 44 12.44 -9.89 -12.55
C SER A 44 12.06 -11.27 -12.03
N LEU A 45 12.74 -12.33 -12.48
CA LEU A 45 12.57 -13.67 -11.89
C LEU A 45 12.85 -13.67 -10.38
N SER A 46 13.81 -12.87 -9.91
CA SER A 46 14.07 -12.69 -8.48
C SER A 46 12.89 -12.07 -7.73
N ASP A 47 12.15 -11.15 -8.35
CA ASP A 47 10.94 -10.57 -7.74
C ASP A 47 9.88 -11.66 -7.53
N ILE A 48 9.64 -12.48 -8.56
CA ILE A 48 8.68 -13.59 -8.50
C ILE A 48 9.11 -14.63 -7.46
N GLN A 49 10.37 -15.05 -7.47
CA GLN A 49 10.91 -16.01 -6.49
C GLN A 49 10.77 -15.51 -5.05
N ALA A 50 11.03 -14.22 -4.81
CA ALA A 50 10.88 -13.63 -3.48
C ALA A 50 9.40 -13.59 -3.04
N ALA A 51 8.48 -13.29 -3.95
CA ALA A 51 7.03 -13.35 -3.68
C ALA A 51 6.56 -14.79 -3.40
N VAL A 52 6.99 -15.77 -4.19
CA VAL A 52 6.70 -17.20 -3.97
C VAL A 52 7.20 -17.65 -2.59
N LYS A 53 8.43 -17.28 -2.22
CA LYS A 53 8.99 -17.60 -0.90
C LYS A 53 8.14 -17.00 0.23
N HIS A 54 7.69 -15.75 0.06
CA HIS A 54 6.81 -15.09 1.02
C HIS A 54 5.50 -15.87 1.17
N ILE A 55 4.82 -16.18 0.05
CA ILE A 55 3.54 -16.91 0.03
C ILE A 55 3.68 -18.27 0.72
N LYS A 56 4.70 -19.06 0.36
CA LYS A 56 4.95 -20.39 0.96
C LYS A 56 5.18 -20.30 2.47
N SER A 57 5.83 -19.24 2.96
CA SER A 57 6.15 -19.10 4.38
C SER A 57 5.01 -18.63 5.28
N ARG A 58 3.96 -18.01 4.72
CA ARG A 58 2.94 -17.31 5.53
C ARG A 58 1.50 -17.54 5.12
N ASN A 59 1.22 -17.78 3.83
CA ASN A 59 -0.12 -17.61 3.27
C ASN A 59 -0.58 -18.78 2.40
N LEU A 60 0.12 -19.91 2.41
CA LEU A 60 -0.11 -21.02 1.47
C LEU A 60 -1.56 -21.54 1.48
N HIS A 61 -2.20 -21.55 2.65
CA HIS A 61 -3.56 -22.08 2.85
C HIS A 61 -4.60 -20.96 3.06
N THR A 62 -4.39 -19.80 2.45
CA THR A 62 -5.40 -18.72 2.49
C THR A 62 -6.68 -19.15 1.76
N SER A 63 -7.81 -18.57 2.16
CA SER A 63 -9.09 -18.77 1.48
C SER A 63 -9.04 -18.29 0.03
N LYS A 64 -9.60 -19.10 -0.87
CA LYS A 64 -9.67 -18.84 -2.30
C LYS A 64 -10.62 -17.68 -2.62
N GLY A 65 -10.38 -17.01 -3.73
CA GLY A 65 -11.29 -15.99 -4.24
C GLY A 65 -12.55 -16.60 -4.85
N ILE A 66 -13.40 -15.74 -5.43
CA ILE A 66 -14.60 -16.16 -6.17
C ILE A 66 -14.29 -17.05 -7.39
N ASP A 67 -13.07 -16.93 -7.91
CA ASP A 67 -12.53 -17.75 -9.00
C ASP A 67 -12.19 -19.18 -8.57
N GLY A 68 -12.17 -19.48 -7.26
CA GLY A 68 -11.87 -20.81 -6.74
C GLY A 68 -10.42 -21.25 -6.93
N VAL A 69 -9.52 -20.33 -7.31
CA VAL A 69 -8.09 -20.61 -7.54
C VAL A 69 -7.30 -20.38 -6.26
N SER A 70 -6.48 -21.36 -5.88
CA SER A 70 -5.60 -21.29 -4.70
C SER A 70 -4.16 -20.91 -5.06
N TYR A 71 -3.37 -20.57 -4.03
CA TYR A 71 -1.93 -20.43 -4.23
C TYR A 71 -1.24 -21.74 -4.61
N GLN A 72 -1.76 -22.91 -4.24
CA GLN A 72 -1.13 -24.17 -4.66
C GLN A 72 -1.18 -24.31 -6.18
N GLU A 73 -2.35 -24.09 -6.77
CA GLU A 73 -2.57 -24.13 -8.22
C GLU A 73 -1.72 -23.07 -8.95
N ILE A 74 -1.63 -21.85 -8.41
CA ILE A 74 -0.79 -20.79 -8.99
C ILE A 74 0.70 -21.14 -8.92
N LEU A 75 1.15 -21.77 -7.84
CA LEU A 75 2.56 -22.10 -7.62
C LEU A 75 3.04 -23.32 -8.41
N GLU A 76 2.13 -24.04 -9.08
CA GLU A 76 2.46 -25.08 -10.07
C GLU A 76 2.87 -24.47 -11.42
N ILE A 77 2.49 -23.20 -11.68
CA ILE A 77 2.85 -22.49 -12.91
C ILE A 77 4.36 -22.20 -12.91
N PRO A 78 5.09 -22.45 -14.01
CA PRO A 78 6.50 -22.09 -14.14
C PRO A 78 6.77 -20.62 -13.82
N LEU A 79 7.89 -20.34 -13.15
CA LEU A 79 8.22 -18.98 -12.68
C LEU A 79 8.34 -17.97 -13.83
N GLU A 80 8.88 -18.40 -14.96
CA GLU A 80 9.01 -17.61 -16.18
C GLU A 80 7.63 -17.26 -16.75
N MET A 81 6.68 -18.19 -16.70
CA MET A 81 5.30 -17.93 -17.14
C MET A 81 4.61 -16.95 -16.20
N LEU A 82 4.75 -17.11 -14.89
CA LEU A 82 4.23 -16.14 -13.92
C LEU A 82 4.82 -14.75 -14.15
N GLN A 83 6.13 -14.65 -14.34
CA GLN A 83 6.80 -13.39 -14.66
C GLN A 83 6.21 -12.74 -15.91
N ASN A 84 6.06 -13.50 -16.99
CA ASN A 84 5.51 -13.00 -18.25
C ASN A 84 4.07 -12.52 -18.07
N ILE A 85 3.22 -13.26 -17.36
CA ILE A 85 1.84 -12.85 -17.12
C ILE A 85 1.79 -11.53 -16.32
N PHE A 86 2.56 -11.41 -15.23
CA PHE A 86 2.55 -10.19 -14.42
C PHE A 86 3.12 -8.98 -15.15
N ASN A 87 4.15 -9.16 -15.99
CA ASN A 87 4.67 -8.07 -16.81
C ASN A 87 3.68 -7.67 -17.92
N SER A 88 3.02 -8.63 -18.57
CA SER A 88 1.95 -8.34 -19.53
C SER A 88 0.82 -7.54 -18.89
N CYS A 89 0.44 -7.84 -17.64
CA CYS A 89 -0.55 -7.06 -16.88
C CYS A 89 -0.10 -5.59 -16.68
N LEU A 90 1.18 -5.35 -16.40
CA LEU A 90 1.71 -3.98 -16.29
C LEU A 90 1.71 -3.27 -17.65
N ASP A 91 2.10 -3.97 -18.71
CA ASP A 91 2.16 -3.39 -20.05
C ASP A 91 0.77 -3.04 -20.59
N SER A 92 -0.24 -3.87 -20.28
CA SER A 92 -1.63 -3.63 -20.65
C SER A 92 -2.37 -2.68 -19.72
N LEU A 93 -1.78 -2.31 -18.57
CA LEU A 93 -2.45 -1.60 -17.47
C LEU A 93 -3.77 -2.30 -17.07
N ASP A 94 -3.75 -3.64 -17.05
CA ASP A 94 -4.93 -4.45 -16.75
C ASP A 94 -4.57 -5.61 -15.82
N ILE A 95 -5.45 -5.86 -14.84
CA ILE A 95 -5.30 -6.91 -13.84
C ILE A 95 -6.56 -7.75 -13.78
N PRO A 96 -6.45 -9.05 -13.49
CA PRO A 96 -7.61 -9.94 -13.48
C PRO A 96 -8.70 -9.42 -12.53
N ASN A 97 -9.86 -9.16 -13.12
CA ASN A 97 -11.02 -8.58 -12.45
C ASN A 97 -11.50 -9.47 -11.30
N SER A 98 -11.37 -8.99 -10.06
CA SER A 98 -12.18 -9.49 -8.95
C SER A 98 -13.48 -8.68 -8.90
N CYS A 99 -14.57 -9.26 -9.41
CA CYS A 99 -15.90 -8.65 -9.38
C CYS A 99 -16.23 -8.07 -7.99
N ASN A 100 -16.48 -6.76 -7.95
CA ASN A 100 -17.09 -5.98 -6.87
C ASN A 100 -16.51 -6.17 -5.46
N TYR A 101 -15.60 -5.26 -5.08
CA TYR A 101 -15.14 -4.99 -3.71
C TYR A 101 -16.33 -4.92 -2.72
N ARG A 102 -16.64 -6.03 -2.06
CA ARG A 102 -17.43 -6.07 -0.82
C ARG A 102 -16.46 -5.94 0.35
N LEU A 103 -16.92 -5.36 1.46
CA LEU A 103 -16.16 -5.03 2.67
C LEU A 103 -15.27 -6.15 3.26
N VAL A 104 -15.50 -7.41 2.86
CA VAL A 104 -14.64 -8.58 3.11
C VAL A 104 -14.75 -9.54 1.90
N GLY A 105 -14.48 -9.04 0.69
CA GLY A 105 -14.39 -9.89 -0.51
C GLY A 105 -13.11 -10.71 -0.47
N LEU A 106 -13.21 -12.04 -0.60
CA LEU A 106 -12.02 -12.86 -0.82
C LEU A 106 -11.44 -12.52 -2.19
N GLU A 107 -10.38 -11.72 -2.20
CA GLU A 107 -9.65 -11.41 -3.43
C GLU A 107 -9.06 -12.69 -4.03
N SER A 108 -9.01 -12.75 -5.36
CA SER A 108 -8.32 -13.81 -6.10
C SER A 108 -6.90 -13.99 -5.56
N CYS A 109 -6.46 -15.23 -5.40
CA CYS A 109 -5.07 -15.51 -5.03
C CYS A 109 -4.08 -14.92 -6.04
N PHE A 110 -4.47 -14.81 -7.32
CA PHE A 110 -3.65 -14.20 -8.35
C PHE A 110 -3.54 -12.67 -8.16
N LEU A 111 -4.66 -12.00 -7.90
CA LEU A 111 -4.67 -10.58 -7.58
C LEU A 111 -3.83 -10.28 -6.33
N LYS A 112 -3.96 -11.08 -5.27
CA LYS A 112 -3.13 -10.97 -4.05
C LYS A 112 -1.64 -11.16 -4.34
N PHE A 113 -1.28 -12.02 -5.29
CA PHE A 113 0.10 -12.17 -5.74
C PHE A 113 0.58 -10.88 -6.38
N MET A 114 -0.18 -10.35 -7.33
CA MET A 114 0.16 -9.10 -8.02
C MET A 114 0.29 -7.93 -7.05
N THR A 115 -0.66 -7.77 -6.12
CA THR A 115 -0.61 -6.71 -5.13
C THR A 115 0.56 -6.87 -4.16
N LEU A 116 1.01 -8.09 -3.87
CA LEU A 116 2.24 -8.34 -3.12
C LEU A 116 3.49 -7.88 -3.89
N LEU A 117 3.54 -8.09 -5.22
CA LEU A 117 4.66 -7.58 -6.04
C LEU A 117 4.69 -6.05 -6.05
N VAL A 118 3.53 -5.42 -6.20
CA VAL A 118 3.38 -3.95 -6.15
C VAL A 118 3.76 -3.41 -4.76
N ASP A 119 3.28 -4.02 -3.68
CA ASP A 119 3.62 -3.66 -2.29
C ASP A 119 5.13 -3.71 -2.06
N ARG A 120 5.81 -4.73 -2.58
CA ARG A 120 7.27 -4.84 -2.49
C ARG A 120 7.97 -3.70 -3.22
N ARG A 121 7.53 -3.32 -4.42
CA ARG A 121 8.09 -2.18 -5.17
C ARG A 121 7.89 -0.86 -4.44
N LEU A 122 6.69 -0.64 -3.90
CA LEU A 122 6.38 0.55 -3.10
C LEU A 122 7.24 0.61 -1.82
N ARG A 123 7.48 -0.53 -1.15
CA ARG A 123 8.36 -0.59 0.03
C ARG A 123 9.81 -0.30 -0.31
N GLU A 124 10.34 -0.90 -1.37
CA GLU A 124 11.70 -0.65 -1.86
C GLU A 124 11.90 0.84 -2.15
N TRP A 125 10.96 1.46 -2.85
CA TRP A 125 10.97 2.89 -3.10
C TRP A 125 10.89 3.71 -1.81
N ALA A 126 9.97 3.37 -0.91
CA ALA A 126 9.74 4.12 0.33
C ALA A 126 10.96 4.07 1.26
N ASP A 127 11.64 2.92 1.33
CA ASP A 127 12.86 2.75 2.12
C ASP A 127 14.05 3.48 1.46
N ALA A 128 14.23 3.36 0.12
CA ALA A 128 15.30 4.03 -0.60
C ALA A 128 15.21 5.57 -0.50
N ASN A 129 13.99 6.12 -0.55
CA ASN A 129 13.72 7.54 -0.48
C ASN A 129 13.44 8.05 0.94
N LYS A 130 13.52 7.19 1.97
CA LYS A 130 13.25 7.50 3.38
C LYS A 130 11.89 8.22 3.57
N VAL A 131 10.88 7.79 2.82
CA VAL A 131 9.55 8.42 2.78
C VAL A 131 8.83 8.26 4.11
N ILE A 132 9.03 7.11 4.76
CA ILE A 132 8.36 6.77 6.01
C ILE A 132 9.23 7.22 7.19
N PRO A 133 8.72 8.08 8.09
CA PRO A 133 9.49 8.58 9.22
C PRO A 133 9.82 7.45 10.21
N PRO A 134 10.92 7.57 10.98
CA PRO A 134 11.33 6.53 11.94
C PRO A 134 10.34 6.36 13.10
N SER A 135 9.48 7.35 13.35
CA SER A 135 8.41 7.28 14.36
C SER A 135 7.22 6.42 13.94
N GLN A 136 7.06 6.11 12.65
CA GLN A 136 5.98 5.26 12.16
C GLN A 136 6.39 3.80 12.27
N ASN A 137 5.67 3.05 13.11
CA ASN A 137 5.96 1.64 13.40
C ASN A 137 4.97 0.67 12.74
N GLY A 138 3.71 1.09 12.54
CA GLY A 138 2.66 0.24 11.97
C GLY A 138 2.98 -0.20 10.53
N PHE A 139 2.65 -1.46 10.21
CA PHE A 139 2.79 -2.06 8.88
C PHE A 139 4.20 -2.02 8.27
N ARG A 140 5.24 -1.87 9.10
CA ARG A 140 6.65 -1.89 8.66
C ARG A 140 7.36 -3.18 9.08
N PRO A 141 8.11 -3.83 8.16
CA PRO A 141 8.95 -4.96 8.51
C PRO A 141 9.94 -4.59 9.62
N LYS A 142 10.17 -5.52 10.56
CA LYS A 142 11.08 -5.37 11.73
C LYS A 142 10.62 -4.38 12.82
N TYR A 143 9.55 -3.62 12.61
CA TYR A 143 8.93 -2.81 13.67
C TYR A 143 7.86 -3.62 14.40
N ARG A 144 7.77 -3.42 15.72
CA ARG A 144 6.81 -4.12 16.59
C ARG A 144 6.00 -3.10 17.38
N THR A 145 4.81 -3.51 17.82
CA THR A 145 3.91 -2.71 18.66
C THR A 145 4.59 -2.24 19.95
N ASN A 146 5.43 -3.09 20.55
CA ASN A 146 6.16 -2.80 21.78
C ASN A 146 7.07 -1.56 21.69
N ASN A 147 7.53 -1.20 20.49
CA ASN A 147 8.40 -0.03 20.30
C ASN A 147 7.67 1.25 20.73
N ASN A 148 6.40 1.42 20.38
CA ASN A 148 5.62 2.61 20.74
C ASN A 148 5.38 2.69 22.25
N SER A 149 5.04 1.56 22.89
CA SER A 149 4.84 1.49 24.34
C SER A 149 6.13 1.82 25.09
N PHE A 150 7.28 1.35 24.59
CA PHE A 150 8.58 1.67 25.16
C PHE A 150 8.91 3.17 25.03
N ILE A 151 8.73 3.76 23.85
CA ILE A 151 8.93 5.20 23.62
C ILE A 151 8.07 6.03 24.59
N LEU A 152 6.79 5.66 24.75
CA LEU A 152 5.88 6.33 25.67
C LEU A 152 6.36 6.22 27.13
N LYS A 153 6.81 5.04 27.55
CA LYS A 153 7.36 4.82 28.90
C LYS A 153 8.59 5.68 29.14
N CYS A 154 9.52 5.73 28.19
CA CYS A 154 10.70 6.60 28.28
C CYS A 154 10.32 8.10 28.38
N ALA A 155 9.31 8.54 27.63
CA ALA A 155 8.83 9.92 27.71
C ALA A 155 8.25 10.24 29.11
N ILE A 156 7.45 9.32 29.67
CA ILE A 156 6.89 9.44 31.02
C ILE A 156 8.01 9.51 32.07
N ASP A 157 8.99 8.63 32.00
CA ASP A 157 10.09 8.57 32.97
C ASP A 157 10.97 9.82 32.91
N LYS A 158 11.25 10.31 31.70
CA LYS A 158 11.97 11.56 31.50
C LYS A 158 11.21 12.74 32.10
N ALA A 159 9.91 12.83 31.86
CA ALA A 159 9.08 13.92 32.39
C ALA A 159 9.05 13.92 33.93
N LYS A 160 8.94 12.74 34.54
CA LYS A 160 9.03 12.56 35.99
C LYS A 160 10.39 13.00 36.54
N ALA A 161 11.48 12.62 35.88
CA ALA A 161 12.84 12.96 36.32
C ALA A 161 13.12 14.48 36.30
N ILE A 162 12.57 15.20 35.32
CA ILE A 162 12.72 16.67 35.22
C ILE A 162 11.65 17.45 36.01
N GLY A 163 10.72 16.76 36.67
CA GLY A 163 9.64 17.39 37.43
C GLY A 163 8.65 18.20 36.57
N LYS A 164 8.49 17.89 35.28
CA LYS A 164 7.57 18.59 34.38
C LYS A 164 6.38 17.71 33.98
N PRO A 165 5.18 18.29 33.78
CA PRO A 165 4.04 17.54 33.26
C PRO A 165 4.29 17.08 31.82
N LEU A 166 3.82 15.87 31.50
CA LEU A 166 3.76 15.34 30.14
C LEU A 166 2.30 15.22 29.72
N TYR A 167 1.94 15.92 28.64
CA TYR A 167 0.61 15.81 28.03
C TYR A 167 0.68 14.87 26.84
N ILE A 168 -0.27 13.92 26.76
CA ILE A 168 -0.33 12.89 25.72
C ILE A 168 -1.72 12.94 25.09
N VAL A 169 -1.78 12.86 23.76
CA VAL A 169 -3.03 12.76 23.00
C VAL A 169 -3.04 11.43 22.26
N PHE A 170 -4.09 10.65 22.46
CA PHE A 170 -4.37 9.45 21.67
C PHE A 170 -5.39 9.82 20.60
N VAL A 171 -4.95 9.77 19.34
CA VAL A 171 -5.80 10.04 18.17
C VAL A 171 -6.07 8.72 17.47
N ASP A 172 -7.34 8.41 17.25
CA ASP A 172 -7.77 7.26 16.45
C ASP A 172 -8.62 7.74 15.27
N ILE A 173 -8.46 7.10 14.12
CA ILE A 173 -9.15 7.48 12.88
C ILE A 173 -10.26 6.47 12.61
N SER A 174 -11.51 6.89 12.77
CA SER A 174 -12.67 6.08 12.47
C SER A 174 -12.71 5.64 11.00
N ASN A 175 -12.86 4.33 10.78
CA ASN A 175 -13.03 3.72 9.45
C ASN A 175 -11.95 4.12 8.43
N ALA A 176 -10.68 4.24 8.85
CA ALA A 176 -9.60 4.80 8.03
C ALA A 176 -9.52 4.26 6.58
N PHE A 177 -9.64 2.95 6.36
CA PHE A 177 -9.58 2.40 4.99
C PHE A 177 -10.82 2.77 4.16
N PRO A 178 -12.07 2.47 4.58
CA PRO A 178 -13.25 2.88 3.81
C PRO A 178 -13.40 4.40 3.64
N SER A 179 -12.92 5.21 4.59
CA SER A 179 -13.06 6.66 4.60
C SER A 179 -11.93 7.41 3.89
N THR A 180 -10.93 6.69 3.36
CA THR A 180 -9.81 7.32 2.63
C THR A 180 -10.31 7.99 1.36
N ASN A 181 -10.06 9.29 1.24
CA ASN A 181 -10.30 10.03 0.00
C ASN A 181 -9.27 9.60 -1.05
N GLN A 182 -9.71 8.86 -2.08
CA GLN A 182 -8.83 8.35 -3.13
C GLN A 182 -8.07 9.48 -3.83
N ALA A 183 -8.76 10.60 -4.04
CA ALA A 183 -8.14 11.73 -4.71
C ALA A 183 -6.91 12.25 -3.94
N ALA A 184 -7.08 12.51 -2.65
CA ALA A 184 -5.99 12.90 -1.76
C ALA A 184 -4.84 11.88 -1.74
N LEU A 185 -5.16 10.60 -1.75
CA LEU A 185 -4.19 9.51 -1.75
C LEU A 185 -3.36 9.50 -3.04
N TRP A 186 -4.01 9.43 -4.20
CA TRP A 186 -3.35 9.37 -5.50
C TRP A 186 -2.50 10.61 -5.76
N TRP A 187 -3.05 11.80 -5.48
CA TRP A 187 -2.29 13.04 -5.59
C TRP A 187 -1.09 13.08 -4.63
N GLY A 188 -1.26 12.59 -3.40
CA GLY A 188 -0.19 12.52 -2.41
C GLY A 188 0.95 11.59 -2.81
N LEU A 189 0.62 10.45 -3.43
CA LEU A 189 1.59 9.51 -4.00
C LEU A 189 2.34 10.14 -5.18
N TYR A 190 1.60 10.73 -6.12
CA TYR A 190 2.18 11.41 -7.28
C TYR A 190 3.16 12.52 -6.88
N LYS A 191 2.75 13.39 -5.94
CA LYS A 191 3.63 14.45 -5.41
C LYS A 191 4.90 13.93 -4.74
N LYS A 192 4.89 12.71 -4.21
CA LYS A 192 6.09 12.09 -3.63
C LYS A 192 7.00 11.46 -4.69
N GLY A 193 6.56 11.41 -5.96
CA GLY A 193 7.32 10.85 -7.08
C GLY A 193 6.92 9.41 -7.43
N VAL A 194 5.76 8.93 -6.99
CA VAL A 194 5.19 7.67 -7.46
C VAL A 194 4.49 7.93 -8.80
N ALA A 195 5.01 7.33 -9.87
CA ALA A 195 4.54 7.51 -11.24
C ALA A 195 5.02 6.33 -12.09
N GLY A 196 4.33 6.00 -13.18
CA GLY A 196 4.59 4.88 -14.08
C GLY A 196 3.46 3.84 -14.07
N PRO A 197 3.61 2.72 -14.81
CA PRO A 197 2.55 1.72 -14.99
C PRO A 197 1.97 1.09 -13.71
N ILE A 198 2.72 1.08 -12.61
CA ILE A 198 2.19 0.62 -11.30
C ILE A 198 1.22 1.65 -10.68
N PHE A 199 1.37 2.93 -11.04
CA PHE A 199 0.56 4.04 -10.56
C PHE A 199 -0.65 4.33 -11.47
N ASP A 200 -0.45 4.19 -12.78
CA ASP A 200 -1.46 4.45 -13.83
C ASP A 200 -2.61 3.43 -13.81
#